data_AF-A0A8S1H6R1-F1
#
_entry.id   AF-A0A8S1H6R1-F1
#
_cell.length_a   1.000
_cell.length_b   1.000
_cell.length_c   1.000
_cell.angle_alpha   90.00
_cell.angle_beta   90.00
_cell.angle_gamma   90.00
#
_symmetry.space_group_name_H-M   'P 1'
#
loop_
_entity.id
_entity.type
_entity.pdbx_description
1 polymer ?
#
loop_
_entity_poly.entity_id
_entity_poly.type
_entity_poly.pdbx_seq_one_letter_code
_entity_poly.pdbx_strand_id
1 'polypeptide(L)'
;MKWSTANFVFPFALFVAVEASEHILRLKEGVHAPTTLIGIEENSRVVIRCEHPSGSSENIKWLRTGASIDPKDKSEIVIENYDSVDHDGVYECSAKGMSASYRLRGEKKYDLPEGFRFCVGEEVSNCKHARVCRVEVSSEITSCICEIGWMGANCDSLDTVRSPVLSPPTQQVCSYWTPLVTGILFLSALFILAVCLYKFKVKSYNRPGNYCGHRDNSPKYTAVQGRIVATAEEADVV
;
A
#
# COMPACT_ATOMS: atom_id res chain seq x y z
N MET A 1 77.51 -12.15 -11.61
CA MET A 1 77.57 -10.75 -11.10
C MET A 1 77.21 -9.84 -12.26
N LYS A 2 76.24 -8.92 -12.26
CA LYS A 2 75.28 -8.36 -11.30
C LYS A 2 74.11 -7.93 -12.18
N TRP A 3 72.89 -8.41 -11.92
CA TRP A 3 71.68 -7.92 -12.59
C TRP A 3 71.21 -6.68 -11.83
N SER A 4 71.12 -5.55 -12.53
CA SER A 4 70.66 -4.28 -11.96
C SER A 4 69.17 -4.14 -12.22
N THR A 5 68.34 -4.47 -11.23
CA THR A 5 66.91 -4.16 -11.21
C THR A 5 66.73 -2.75 -10.66
N ALA A 6 66.36 -1.81 -11.52
CA ALA A 6 65.91 -0.48 -11.11
C ALA A 6 64.39 -0.39 -11.28
N ASN A 7 63.73 -0.10 -10.16
CA ASN A 7 62.30 -0.15 -9.93
C ASN A 7 61.53 0.86 -10.78
N PHE A 8 60.56 0.38 -11.55
CA PHE A 8 59.53 1.21 -12.15
C PHE A 8 58.39 1.35 -11.13
N VAL A 9 58.43 2.41 -10.33
CA VAL A 9 57.31 2.76 -9.44
C VAL A 9 56.25 3.45 -10.29
N PHE A 10 55.23 2.70 -10.69
CA PHE A 10 53.99 3.25 -11.25
C PHE A 10 53.16 3.84 -10.09
N PRO A 11 52.90 5.16 -10.04
CA PRO A 11 51.89 5.68 -9.14
C PRO A 11 50.52 5.28 -9.72
N PHE A 12 49.90 4.26 -9.14
CA PHE A 12 48.48 3.98 -9.33
C PHE A 12 47.70 5.16 -8.76
N ALA A 13 47.28 6.08 -9.64
CA ALA A 13 46.22 7.02 -9.31
C ALA A 13 44.93 6.22 -9.11
N LEU A 14 44.56 6.00 -7.85
CA LEU A 14 43.23 5.53 -7.46
C LEU A 14 42.24 6.65 -7.76
N PHE A 15 41.70 6.67 -8.98
CA PHE A 15 40.47 7.39 -9.26
C PHE A 15 39.35 6.66 -8.52
N VAL A 16 38.87 7.24 -7.42
CA VAL A 16 37.57 6.88 -6.84
C VAL A 16 36.53 7.34 -7.86
N ALA A 17 36.11 6.42 -8.73
CA ALA A 17 34.96 6.64 -9.58
C ALA A 17 33.75 6.74 -8.65
N VAL A 18 33.19 7.95 -8.53
CA VAL A 18 31.87 8.15 -7.91
C VAL A 18 30.87 7.57 -8.91
N GLU A 19 30.50 6.30 -8.74
CA GLU A 19 29.47 5.66 -9.54
C GLU A 19 28.13 6.34 -9.22
N ALA A 20 27.56 7.03 -10.20
CA ALA A 20 26.23 7.60 -10.08
C ALA A 20 25.19 6.49 -10.31
N SER A 21 24.27 6.31 -9.36
CA SER A 21 23.18 5.35 -9.50
C SER A 21 22.04 5.99 -10.29
N GLU A 22 21.81 5.51 -11.51
CA GLU A 22 20.76 6.00 -12.41
C GLU A 22 19.53 5.07 -12.39
N HIS A 23 18.35 5.66 -12.18
CA HIS A 23 17.08 4.95 -12.11
C HIS A 23 16.03 5.60 -13.00
N ILE A 24 15.33 4.79 -13.81
CA ILE A 24 14.42 5.28 -14.85
C ILE A 24 12.99 4.83 -14.59
N LEU A 25 12.13 5.79 -14.27
CA LEU A 25 10.68 5.64 -14.17
C LEU A 25 10.05 5.76 -15.56
N ARG A 26 9.50 4.67 -16.08
CA ARG A 26 8.78 4.66 -17.34
C ARG A 26 7.28 4.78 -17.10
N LEU A 27 6.69 5.86 -17.58
CA LEU A 27 5.24 6.09 -17.49
C LEU A 27 4.50 5.07 -18.36
N LYS A 28 3.47 4.44 -17.78
CA LYS A 28 2.57 3.50 -18.45
C LYS A 28 1.11 3.88 -18.18
N GLU A 29 0.26 3.73 -19.17
CA GLU A 29 -1.18 3.98 -19.05
C GLU A 29 -1.88 2.86 -18.27
N GLY A 30 -2.78 3.26 -17.37
CA GLY A 30 -3.76 2.35 -16.77
C GLY A 30 -3.23 1.31 -15.78
N VAL A 31 -1.96 1.37 -15.39
CA VAL A 31 -1.37 0.45 -14.41
C VAL A 31 -0.61 1.23 -13.35
N HIS A 32 -1.11 1.25 -12.12
CA HIS A 32 -0.28 1.58 -10.96
C HIS A 32 0.76 0.47 -10.81
N ALA A 33 1.96 0.67 -11.37
CA ALA A 33 3.06 -0.25 -11.20
C ALA A 33 3.41 -0.34 -9.70
N PRO A 34 3.71 -1.53 -9.17
CA PRO A 34 4.17 -1.65 -7.79
C PRO A 34 5.44 -0.82 -7.61
N THR A 35 5.47 0.01 -6.56
CA THR A 35 6.63 0.85 -6.23
C THR A 35 7.83 -0.04 -5.93
N THR A 36 8.88 0.07 -6.75
CA THR A 36 10.12 -0.69 -6.53
C THR A 36 10.96 0.00 -5.46
N LEU A 37 11.47 -0.77 -4.49
CA LEU A 37 12.42 -0.29 -3.47
C LEU A 37 13.83 -0.29 -4.06
N ILE A 38 14.54 0.83 -3.90
CA ILE A 38 15.90 1.04 -4.35
C ILE A 38 16.74 1.43 -3.14
N GLY A 39 17.81 0.67 -2.90
CA GLY A 39 18.82 0.97 -1.90
C GLY A 39 19.89 1.91 -2.46
N ILE A 40 20.19 2.98 -1.73
CA ILE A 40 21.14 4.01 -2.14
C ILE A 40 22.19 4.24 -1.07
N GLU A 41 23.47 4.21 -1.42
CA GLU A 41 24.55 4.54 -0.50
C GLU A 41 24.53 6.02 -0.07
N GLU A 42 24.75 6.31 1.22
CA GLU A 42 24.89 7.69 1.70
C GLU A 42 26.09 8.40 1.03
N ASN A 43 25.95 9.72 0.78
CA ASN A 43 26.89 10.55 0.02
C ASN A 43 27.13 10.11 -1.44
N SER A 44 26.32 9.20 -1.98
CA SER A 44 26.34 8.88 -3.40
C SER A 44 25.49 9.84 -4.22
N ARG A 45 25.77 9.87 -5.53
CA ARG A 45 25.00 10.64 -6.51
C ARG A 45 23.88 9.77 -7.08
N VAL A 46 22.64 10.24 -7.02
CA VAL A 46 21.47 9.56 -7.55
C VAL A 46 20.81 10.41 -8.62
N VAL A 47 20.47 9.77 -9.75
CA VAL A 47 19.70 10.39 -10.83
C VAL A 47 18.42 9.58 -11.05
N ILE A 48 17.28 10.23 -10.91
CA ILE A 48 15.96 9.63 -11.14
C ILE A 48 15.35 10.30 -12.36
N ARG A 49 15.20 9.55 -13.45
CA ARG A 49 14.62 10.03 -14.69
C ARG A 49 13.19 9.56 -14.84
N CYS A 50 12.33 10.43 -15.37
CA CYS A 50 10.98 10.07 -15.77
C CYS A 50 10.88 10.11 -17.30
N GLU A 51 10.65 8.95 -17.90
CA GLU A 51 10.47 8.79 -19.33
C GLU A 51 8.97 8.75 -19.65
N HIS A 52 8.53 9.74 -20.42
CA HIS A 52 7.20 9.72 -21.04
C HIS A 52 7.27 8.93 -22.36
N PRO A 53 6.28 8.07 -22.67
CA PRO A 53 6.29 7.27 -23.90
C PRO A 53 6.34 8.10 -25.20
N SER A 54 5.86 9.35 -25.17
CA SER A 54 5.97 10.29 -26.30
C SER A 54 7.29 11.09 -26.34
N GLY A 55 8.20 10.89 -25.38
CA GLY A 55 9.45 11.64 -25.26
C GLY A 55 9.29 13.10 -24.76
N SER A 56 8.08 13.55 -24.47
CA SER A 56 7.82 14.91 -23.97
C SER A 56 7.88 15.00 -22.44
N SER A 57 8.60 16.00 -21.92
CA SER A 57 8.72 16.29 -20.49
C SER A 57 7.82 17.42 -19.98
N GLU A 58 7.06 18.08 -20.86
CA GLU A 58 6.37 19.35 -20.54
C GLU A 58 5.23 19.22 -19.53
N ASN A 59 4.71 18.01 -19.31
CA ASN A 59 3.55 17.74 -18.45
C ASN A 59 3.85 16.78 -17.30
N ILE A 60 5.14 16.53 -16.99
CA ILE A 60 5.54 15.67 -15.89
C ILE A 60 5.37 16.44 -14.57
N LYS A 61 4.69 15.82 -13.61
CA LYS A 61 4.58 16.29 -12.22
C LYS A 61 5.30 15.34 -11.31
N TRP A 62 6.04 15.88 -10.35
CA TRP A 62 6.77 15.09 -9.36
C TRP A 62 6.17 15.22 -7.97
N LEU A 63 6.13 14.10 -7.28
CA LEU A 63 5.73 13.99 -5.88
C LEU A 63 6.82 13.26 -5.10
N ARG A 64 7.05 13.68 -3.85
CA ARG A 64 7.83 12.96 -2.86
C ARG A 64 6.97 12.70 -1.63
N THR A 65 6.69 11.44 -1.34
CA THR A 65 5.84 11.02 -0.22
C THR A 65 4.48 11.76 -0.23
N GLY A 66 3.92 11.96 -1.42
CA GLY A 66 2.66 12.67 -1.65
C GLY A 66 2.76 14.19 -1.70
N ALA A 67 3.91 14.80 -1.41
CA ALA A 67 4.12 16.25 -1.50
C ALA A 67 4.69 16.64 -2.87
N SER A 68 4.19 17.72 -3.48
CA SER A 68 4.71 18.22 -4.75
C SER A 68 6.15 18.71 -4.60
N ILE A 69 7.01 18.28 -5.52
CA ILE A 69 8.38 18.78 -5.64
C ILE A 69 8.58 19.32 -7.06
N ASP A 70 9.39 20.37 -7.20
CA ASP A 70 9.68 21.00 -8.49
C ASP A 70 11.18 20.91 -8.76
N PRO A 71 11.64 19.88 -9.49
CA PRO A 71 13.06 19.75 -9.83
C PRO A 71 13.49 20.83 -10.82
N LYS A 72 14.80 21.12 -10.83
CA LYS A 72 15.38 22.04 -11.82
C LYS A 72 15.11 21.60 -13.25
N ASP A 73 15.18 20.29 -13.49
CA ASP A 73 14.85 19.65 -14.76
C ASP A 73 13.56 18.85 -14.63
N LYS A 74 12.54 19.18 -15.42
CA LYS A 74 11.20 18.56 -15.29
C LYS A 74 11.20 17.05 -15.48
N SER A 75 12.15 16.50 -16.25
CA SER A 75 12.27 15.07 -16.52
C SER A 75 13.21 14.33 -15.56
N GLU A 76 14.00 15.02 -14.75
CA GLU A 76 14.98 14.35 -13.89
C GLU A 76 15.18 15.02 -12.53
N ILE A 77 15.36 14.18 -11.52
CA ILE A 77 15.76 14.58 -10.18
C ILE A 77 17.20 14.13 -10.00
N VAL A 78 18.08 15.10 -9.72
CA VAL A 78 19.50 14.83 -9.44
C VAL A 78 19.77 15.15 -7.98
N ILE A 79 20.23 14.14 -7.24
CA ILE A 79 20.67 14.24 -5.85
C ILE A 79 22.18 14.04 -5.87
N GLU A 80 22.95 15.10 -5.62
CA GLU A 80 24.41 15.03 -5.70
C GLU A 80 25.04 14.32 -4.47
N ASN A 81 24.48 14.57 -3.28
CA ASN A 81 24.90 13.92 -2.04
C ASN A 81 23.67 13.34 -1.34
N TYR A 82 23.48 12.03 -1.47
CA TYR A 82 22.34 11.36 -0.85
C TYR A 82 22.45 11.36 0.69
N ASP A 83 21.36 11.72 1.35
CA ASP A 83 21.19 11.67 2.81
C ASP A 83 19.87 10.95 3.11
N SER A 84 19.94 9.88 3.91
CA SER A 84 18.78 9.06 4.27
C SER A 84 17.72 9.82 5.09
N VAL A 85 18.10 10.88 5.80
CA VAL A 85 17.15 11.70 6.58
C VAL A 85 16.31 12.58 5.67
N ASP A 86 16.94 13.21 4.69
CA ASP A 86 16.30 14.24 3.86
C ASP A 86 15.75 13.68 2.55
N HIS A 87 16.30 12.57 2.05
CA HIS A 87 16.03 12.06 0.70
C HIS A 87 15.29 10.72 0.68
N ASP A 88 15.19 9.98 1.79
CA ASP A 88 14.36 8.78 1.84
C ASP A 88 12.89 9.12 1.54
N GLY A 89 12.21 8.24 0.80
CA GLY A 89 10.81 8.44 0.50
C GLY A 89 10.36 7.82 -0.81
N VAL A 90 9.09 8.02 -1.13
CA VAL A 90 8.51 7.57 -2.39
C VAL A 90 8.53 8.71 -3.39
N TYR A 91 9.31 8.55 -4.46
CA TYR A 91 9.36 9.48 -5.58
C TYR A 91 8.41 8.97 -6.66
N GLU A 92 7.45 9.81 -7.02
CA GLU A 92 6.49 9.51 -8.06
C GLU A 92 6.56 10.58 -9.13
N CYS A 93 6.60 10.13 -10.39
CA CYS A 93 6.35 10.99 -11.52
C CYS A 93 5.02 10.60 -12.18
N SER A 94 4.26 11.61 -12.63
CA SER A 94 2.97 11.40 -13.26
C SER A 94 2.78 12.36 -14.43
N ALA A 95 2.04 11.89 -15.45
CA ALA A 95 1.57 12.70 -16.57
C ALA A 95 0.23 12.13 -17.04
N LYS A 96 -0.75 12.99 -17.38
CA LYS A 96 -2.10 12.67 -17.90
C LYS A 96 -2.48 11.16 -17.92
N GLY A 97 -2.94 10.63 -16.78
CA GLY A 97 -3.44 9.25 -16.67
C GLY A 97 -2.38 8.14 -16.52
N MET A 98 -1.11 8.52 -16.39
CA MET A 98 0.04 7.64 -16.17
C MET A 98 0.77 8.03 -14.89
N SER A 99 1.24 7.05 -14.13
CA SER A 99 2.18 7.28 -13.03
C SER A 99 3.16 6.14 -12.88
N ALA A 100 4.34 6.47 -12.35
CA ALA A 100 5.37 5.52 -11.99
C ALA A 100 6.05 6.00 -10.71
N SER A 101 6.40 5.07 -9.82
CA SER A 101 7.02 5.42 -8.54
C SER A 101 8.16 4.50 -8.14
N TYR A 102 9.15 5.09 -7.47
CA TYR A 102 10.22 4.41 -6.77
C TYR A 102 10.23 4.80 -5.30
N ARG A 103 10.64 3.86 -4.46
CA ARG A 103 10.95 4.15 -3.06
C ARG A 103 12.45 4.14 -2.90
N LEU A 104 13.02 5.29 -2.57
CA LEU A 104 14.43 5.37 -2.18
C LEU A 104 14.54 5.09 -0.69
N ARG A 105 15.57 4.34 -0.33
CA ARG A 105 15.98 4.10 1.05
C ARG A 105 17.49 4.11 1.11
N GLY A 106 18.04 4.84 2.08
CA GLY A 106 19.46 4.82 2.35
C GLY A 106 19.93 3.43 2.75
N GLU A 107 20.79 2.85 1.94
CA GLU A 107 21.66 1.77 2.34
C GLU A 107 22.83 2.38 3.11
N LYS A 108 22.77 2.20 4.44
CA LYS A 108 23.95 2.48 5.25
C LYS A 108 24.99 1.43 4.90
N LYS A 109 26.11 1.85 4.32
CA LYS A 109 27.31 1.01 4.35
C LYS A 109 27.67 0.81 5.81
N TYR A 110 27.51 -0.42 6.27
CA TYR A 110 27.92 -0.78 7.61
C TYR A 110 29.36 -1.21 7.56
N ASP A 111 30.26 -0.28 7.87
CA ASP A 111 31.63 -0.64 8.19
C ASP A 111 31.62 -1.51 9.44
N LEU A 112 32.00 -2.76 9.27
CA LEU A 112 32.16 -3.67 10.40
C LEU A 112 33.40 -3.24 11.19
N PRO A 113 33.31 -3.17 12.53
CA PRO A 113 34.49 -2.96 13.35
C PRO A 113 35.50 -4.11 13.14
N GLU A 114 36.78 -3.84 13.39
CA GLU A 114 37.83 -4.85 13.29
C GLU A 114 37.48 -6.08 14.13
N GLY A 115 37.74 -7.27 13.57
CA GLY A 115 37.38 -8.53 14.21
C GLY A 115 35.93 -8.98 13.97
N PHE A 116 35.16 -8.30 13.13
CA PHE A 116 33.82 -8.74 12.73
C PHE A 116 33.74 -9.03 11.23
N ARG A 117 32.97 -10.07 10.87
CA ARG A 117 32.60 -10.38 9.48
C ARG A 117 31.08 -10.35 9.32
N PHE A 118 30.61 -10.21 8.09
CA PHE A 118 29.19 -10.38 7.81
C PHE A 118 28.78 -11.85 8.01
N CYS A 119 27.52 -12.04 8.39
CA CYS A 119 26.92 -13.37 8.45
C CYS A 119 26.87 -14.00 7.06
N VAL A 120 27.02 -15.32 7.00
CA VAL A 120 26.95 -16.10 5.76
C VAL A 120 26.00 -17.29 5.92
N GLY A 121 25.28 -17.64 4.85
CA GLY A 121 24.41 -18.82 4.83
C GLY A 121 23.33 -18.79 5.92
N GLU A 122 23.30 -19.84 6.75
CA GLU A 122 22.28 -20.04 7.78
C GLU A 122 22.35 -18.99 8.90
N GLU A 123 23.51 -18.38 9.13
CA GLU A 123 23.70 -17.32 10.15
C GLU A 123 22.79 -16.12 9.90
N VAL A 124 22.46 -15.82 8.64
CA VAL A 124 21.57 -14.72 8.25
C VAL A 124 20.15 -14.95 8.78
N SER A 125 19.71 -16.20 8.83
CA SER A 125 18.36 -16.55 9.27
C SER A 125 18.13 -16.33 10.78
N ASN A 126 19.21 -16.22 11.55
CA ASN A 126 19.15 -15.91 12.98
C ASN A 126 18.71 -14.46 13.23
N CYS A 127 18.85 -13.57 12.25
CA CYS A 127 18.55 -12.15 12.38
C CYS A 127 17.36 -11.76 11.49
N LYS A 128 16.13 -11.79 12.02
CA LYS A 128 14.90 -11.62 11.22
C LYS A 128 14.70 -10.19 10.71
N HIS A 129 14.53 -9.23 11.63
CA HIS A 129 14.34 -7.82 11.30
C HIS A 129 15.58 -7.01 11.65
N ALA A 130 16.75 -7.52 11.23
CA ALA A 130 18.03 -6.87 11.47
C ALA A 130 18.43 -5.97 10.30
N ARG A 131 18.90 -4.77 10.64
CA ARG A 131 19.58 -3.88 9.70
C ARG A 131 20.99 -4.37 9.35
N VAL A 132 21.64 -5.11 10.26
CA VAL A 132 22.96 -5.72 10.07
C VAL A 132 23.03 -7.06 10.78
N CYS A 133 23.56 -8.07 10.10
CA CYS A 133 23.98 -9.33 10.71
C CYS A 133 25.51 -9.40 10.67
N ARG A 134 26.14 -9.55 11.83
CA ARG A 134 27.60 -9.69 11.94
C ARG A 134 27.99 -10.81 12.89
N VAL A 135 29.15 -11.38 12.65
CA VAL A 135 29.76 -12.43 13.49
C VAL A 135 31.12 -11.93 13.96
N GLU A 136 31.38 -12.02 15.26
CA GLU A 136 32.71 -11.76 15.80
C GLU A 136 33.65 -12.92 15.42
N VAL A 137 34.75 -12.63 14.75
CA VAL A 137 35.68 -13.61 14.18
C VAL A 137 36.40 -14.41 15.27
N SER A 138 36.61 -13.83 16.46
CA SER A 138 37.31 -14.47 17.58
C SER A 138 36.44 -15.46 18.35
N SER A 139 35.14 -15.19 18.47
CA SER A 139 34.21 -15.93 19.32
C SER A 139 33.14 -16.70 18.53
N GLU A 140 33.03 -16.45 17.22
CA GLU A 140 31.97 -16.93 16.33
C GLU A 140 30.55 -16.57 16.81
N ILE A 141 30.43 -15.57 17.69
CA ILE A 141 29.14 -15.12 18.21
C ILE A 141 28.47 -14.24 17.16
N THR A 142 27.25 -14.61 16.78
CA THR A 142 26.38 -13.82 15.91
C THR A 142 25.75 -12.67 16.69
N SER A 143 25.78 -11.48 16.13
CA SER A 143 25.19 -10.26 16.66
C SER A 143 24.32 -9.61 15.59
N CYS A 144 23.04 -9.44 15.90
CA CYS A 144 22.09 -8.72 15.06
C CYS A 144 21.97 -7.28 15.53
N ILE A 145 22.02 -6.33 14.60
CA ILE A 145 21.60 -4.96 14.88
C ILE A 145 20.21 -4.79 14.30
N CYS A 146 19.23 -4.41 15.11
CA CYS A 146 17.82 -4.37 14.69
C CYS A 146 17.44 -3.13 13.91
N GLU A 147 16.45 -3.27 13.03
CA GLU A 147 15.73 -2.14 12.46
C GLU A 147 14.98 -1.36 13.56
N ILE A 148 14.67 -0.09 13.28
CA ILE A 148 13.91 0.74 14.22
C ILE A 148 12.53 0.11 14.45
N GLY A 149 12.11 0.02 15.71
CA GLY A 149 10.86 -0.65 16.08
C GLY A 149 11.02 -2.15 16.31
N TRP A 150 12.22 -2.72 16.15
CA TRP A 150 12.53 -4.11 16.45
C TRP A 150 13.64 -4.21 17.51
N MET A 151 13.55 -5.25 18.35
CA MET A 151 14.47 -5.53 19.45
C MET A 151 14.63 -7.04 19.66
N GLY A 152 15.50 -7.40 20.62
CA GLY A 152 15.89 -8.78 20.91
C GLY A 152 17.21 -9.15 20.25
N ALA A 153 17.84 -10.23 20.73
CA ALA A 153 19.13 -10.70 20.21
C ALA A 153 19.07 -11.03 18.70
N ASN A 154 17.89 -11.44 18.24
CA ASN A 154 17.61 -11.91 16.88
C ASN A 154 16.68 -10.97 16.09
N CYS A 155 16.35 -9.79 16.64
CA CYS A 155 15.43 -8.81 16.04
C CYS A 155 14.06 -9.40 15.68
N ASP A 156 13.49 -10.19 16.59
CA ASP A 156 12.23 -10.90 16.42
C ASP A 156 11.08 -10.28 17.22
N SER A 157 11.38 -9.32 18.09
CA SER A 157 10.43 -8.69 19.01
C SER A 157 10.20 -7.23 18.64
N LEU A 158 8.97 -6.73 18.76
CA LEU A 158 8.67 -5.31 18.50
C LEU A 158 9.08 -4.43 19.70
N ASP A 159 9.74 -3.31 19.41
CA ASP A 159 10.07 -2.28 20.38
C ASP A 159 8.85 -1.37 20.63
N THR A 160 8.08 -1.75 21.65
CA THR A 160 6.87 -1.04 22.08
C THR A 160 7.16 0.23 22.89
N VAL A 161 8.42 0.50 23.26
CA VAL A 161 8.81 1.61 24.13
C VAL A 161 9.37 2.78 23.33
N ARG A 162 9.99 2.53 22.17
CA ARG A 162 10.73 3.55 21.41
C ARG A 162 10.18 3.87 20.02
N SER A 163 9.02 3.33 19.66
CA SER A 163 8.31 3.78 18.46
C SER A 163 7.72 5.17 18.73
N PRO A 164 8.27 6.28 18.16
CA PRO A 164 7.46 7.49 18.06
C PRO A 164 6.24 7.08 17.25
N VAL A 165 5.08 7.26 17.87
CA VAL A 165 3.76 7.08 17.27
C VAL A 165 3.69 7.97 16.03
N LEU A 166 4.17 7.47 14.90
CA LEU A 166 3.83 8.01 13.60
C LEU A 166 2.45 7.45 13.31
N SER A 167 1.46 8.28 13.59
CA SER A 167 0.01 8.02 13.47
C SER A 167 -0.53 6.97 14.44
N PRO A 168 -1.75 7.17 14.98
CA PRO A 168 -2.48 6.05 15.57
C PRO A 168 -2.52 4.94 14.53
N PRO A 169 -2.41 3.65 14.90
CA PRO A 169 -2.85 2.62 13.99
C PRO A 169 -4.30 3.01 13.68
N THR A 170 -4.59 3.40 12.43
CA THR A 170 -5.93 3.19 11.90
C THR A 170 -6.20 1.76 12.26
N GLN A 171 -7.04 1.59 13.28
CA GLN A 171 -7.38 0.30 13.81
C GLN A 171 -7.63 -0.54 12.59
N GLN A 172 -6.84 -1.60 12.45
CA GLN A 172 -7.29 -2.74 11.72
C GLN A 172 -8.48 -3.22 12.55
N VAL A 173 -9.64 -2.57 12.36
CA VAL A 173 -10.93 -3.10 12.71
C VAL A 173 -11.03 -4.30 11.81
N CYS A 174 -10.46 -5.42 12.29
CA CYS A 174 -10.86 -6.73 11.85
C CYS A 174 -12.39 -6.67 11.75
N SER A 175 -12.92 -6.94 10.56
CA SER A 175 -14.34 -6.85 10.17
C SER A 175 -15.25 -7.82 10.95
N TYR A 176 -15.09 -7.89 12.27
CA TYR A 176 -15.93 -8.62 13.20
C TYR A 176 -17.23 -7.86 13.54
N TRP A 177 -17.34 -6.59 13.14
CA TRP A 177 -18.57 -5.82 13.30
C TRP A 177 -19.69 -6.30 12.36
N THR A 178 -19.36 -6.83 11.18
CA THR A 178 -20.34 -7.32 10.20
C THR A 178 -21.20 -8.47 10.76
N PRO A 179 -20.65 -9.58 11.32
CA PRO A 179 -21.47 -10.68 11.82
C PRO A 179 -22.38 -10.27 13.00
N LEU A 180 -21.88 -9.39 13.88
CA LEU A 180 -22.63 -8.96 15.07
C LEU A 180 -23.84 -8.08 14.69
N VAL A 181 -23.63 -7.13 13.77
CA VAL A 181 -24.72 -6.28 13.25
C VAL A 181 -25.73 -7.10 12.45
N THR A 182 -25.28 -8.05 11.62
CA THR A 182 -26.19 -8.96 10.91
C THR A 182 -27.00 -9.84 11.87
N GLY A 183 -26.40 -10.30 12.97
CA GLY A 183 -27.09 -11.09 13.99
C GLY A 183 -28.20 -10.29 14.68
N ILE A 184 -27.90 -9.05 15.06
CA ILE A 184 -28.89 -8.16 15.70
C ILE A 184 -30.04 -7.83 14.74
N LEU A 185 -29.76 -7.54 13.47
CA LEU A 185 -30.79 -7.29 12.47
C LEU A 185 -31.67 -8.52 12.24
N PHE A 186 -31.09 -9.71 12.13
CA PHE A 186 -31.83 -10.95 11.95
C PHE A 186 -32.75 -11.26 13.15
N LEU A 187 -32.23 -11.12 14.37
CA LEU A 187 -33.03 -11.30 15.59
C LEU A 187 -34.17 -10.27 15.69
N SER A 188 -33.92 -9.01 15.30
CA SER A 188 -34.95 -7.97 15.28
C SER A 188 -36.06 -8.28 14.27
N ALA A 189 -35.71 -8.78 13.08
CA ALA A 189 -36.68 -9.18 12.06
C ALA A 189 -37.55 -10.36 12.52
N LEU A 190 -36.95 -11.36 13.18
CA LEU A 190 -37.70 -12.48 13.76
C LEU A 190 -38.67 -12.01 14.84
N PHE A 191 -38.26 -11.07 15.69
CA PHE A 191 -39.12 -10.52 16.73
C PHE A 191 -40.30 -9.75 16.14
N ILE A 192 -40.06 -8.93 15.11
CA ILE A 192 -41.13 -8.21 14.40
C ILE A 192 -42.09 -9.21 13.75
N LEU A 193 -41.59 -10.24 13.06
CA LEU A 193 -42.43 -11.29 12.48
C LEU A 193 -43.26 -12.01 13.54
N ALA A 194 -42.68 -12.35 14.70
CA ALA A 194 -43.40 -12.98 15.79
C ALA A 194 -44.52 -12.08 16.34
N VAL A 195 -44.26 -10.78 16.52
CA VAL A 195 -45.27 -9.80 16.94
C VAL A 195 -46.37 -9.64 15.90
N CYS A 196 -46.01 -9.57 14.61
CA CYS A 196 -46.97 -9.51 13.51
C CYS A 196 -47.85 -10.76 13.46
N LEU A 197 -47.27 -11.95 13.59
CA LEU A 197 -48.01 -13.22 13.64
C LEU A 197 -48.89 -13.29 14.89
N TYR A 198 -48.41 -12.83 16.04
CA TYR A 198 -49.19 -12.77 17.27
C TYR A 198 -50.42 -11.86 17.10
N LYS A 199 -50.22 -10.64 16.58
CA LYS A 199 -51.32 -9.71 16.27
C LYS A 199 -52.29 -10.28 15.23
N PHE A 200 -51.80 -11.02 14.24
CA PHE A 200 -52.65 -11.70 13.24
C PHE A 200 -53.47 -12.82 13.86
N LYS A 201 -52.88 -13.61 14.77
CA LYS A 201 -53.58 -14.70 15.48
C LYS A 201 -54.66 -14.15 16.41
N VAL A 202 -54.36 -13.07 17.14
CA VAL A 202 -55.34 -12.36 17.99
C VAL A 202 -56.47 -11.77 17.14
N LYS A 203 -56.18 -11.21 15.96
CA LYS A 203 -57.19 -10.69 15.04
C LYS A 203 -58.04 -11.80 14.40
N SER A 204 -57.49 -13.00 14.22
CA SER A 204 -58.23 -14.16 13.69
C SER A 204 -59.12 -14.83 14.74
N TYR A 205 -58.82 -14.71 16.04
CA TYR A 205 -59.69 -15.22 17.11
C TYR A 205 -60.89 -14.30 17.38
N ASN A 206 -60.79 -13.00 17.03
CA ASN A 206 -61.83 -11.99 17.26
C ASN A 206 -62.73 -11.71 16.04
N ARG A 207 -62.80 -12.62 15.06
CA ARG A 207 -63.93 -12.63 14.11
C ARG A 207 -64.91 -13.73 14.50
N PRO A 208 -65.99 -13.43 15.27
CA PRO A 208 -67.12 -14.34 15.34
C PRO A 208 -67.69 -14.51 13.94
N GLY A 209 -67.81 -15.77 13.53
CA GLY A 209 -68.43 -16.15 12.27
C GLY A 209 -69.92 -15.83 12.27
N ASN A 210 -70.39 -15.24 11.18
CA ASN A 210 -71.81 -15.24 10.81
C ASN A 210 -72.00 -16.21 9.64
N TYR A 211 -72.32 -17.46 9.97
CA TYR A 211 -73.24 -18.32 9.23
C TYR A 211 -74.61 -18.13 9.93
N CYS A 212 -75.81 -18.01 9.34
CA CYS A 212 -76.42 -18.51 8.11
C CYS A 212 -77.56 -17.55 7.68
N GLY A 213 -77.95 -17.61 6.40
CA GLY A 213 -79.20 -17.01 5.91
C GLY A 213 -79.44 -17.39 4.44
N HIS A 214 -80.09 -18.53 4.24
CA HIS A 214 -80.38 -19.17 2.95
C HIS A 214 -81.60 -18.51 2.27
N ARG A 215 -81.49 -18.08 0.99
CA ARG A 215 -82.44 -18.39 -0.11
C ARG A 215 -82.21 -17.58 -1.40
N ASP A 216 -81.91 -18.35 -2.44
CA ASP A 216 -82.47 -18.40 -3.79
C ASP A 216 -82.25 -17.28 -4.84
N ASN A 217 -81.74 -17.76 -5.99
CA ASN A 217 -82.02 -17.40 -7.39
C ASN A 217 -81.07 -16.46 -8.17
N SER A 218 -80.11 -17.10 -8.86
CA SER A 218 -79.82 -16.98 -10.33
C SER A 218 -79.40 -15.60 -10.91
N PRO A 219 -78.99 -15.53 -12.19
CA PRO A 219 -77.59 -15.57 -12.61
C PRO A 219 -77.00 -14.20 -12.99
N LYS A 220 -75.66 -14.15 -12.92
CA LYS A 220 -74.79 -13.04 -13.33
C LYS A 220 -74.84 -12.81 -14.84
N TYR A 221 -75.02 -11.56 -15.28
CA TYR A 221 -74.25 -10.89 -16.33
C TYR A 221 -74.41 -9.37 -16.18
N THR A 222 -73.29 -8.63 -16.14
CA THR A 222 -72.94 -7.62 -17.17
C THR A 222 -71.60 -6.97 -16.85
N ALA A 223 -70.78 -6.90 -17.89
CA ALA A 223 -69.51 -6.21 -17.97
C ALA A 223 -69.68 -4.70 -18.13
N VAL A 224 -68.68 -3.93 -17.67
CA VAL A 224 -68.25 -2.61 -18.19
C VAL A 224 -66.75 -2.52 -17.80
N GLN A 225 -65.73 -2.71 -18.65
CA GLN A 225 -65.28 -1.97 -19.86
C GLN A 225 -64.87 -0.53 -19.50
N GLY A 226 -63.69 0.04 -19.81
CA GLY A 226 -62.47 -0.33 -20.53
C GLY A 226 -61.26 0.40 -19.89
N ARG A 227 -60.00 0.09 -20.21
CA ARG A 227 -59.25 0.47 -21.45
C ARG A 227 -59.16 2.01 -21.55
N ILE A 228 -58.03 2.71 -21.74
CA ILE A 228 -56.85 2.55 -22.59
C ILE A 228 -55.83 3.62 -22.06
N VAL A 229 -54.57 3.30 -21.72
CA VAL A 229 -53.34 3.29 -22.55
C VAL A 229 -52.43 4.50 -22.34
N ALA A 230 -51.14 4.17 -22.23
CA ALA A 230 -49.96 5.01 -22.11
C ALA A 230 -49.50 5.61 -23.46
N THR A 231 -48.63 6.62 -23.38
CA THR A 231 -47.38 6.94 -24.15
C THR A 231 -47.27 8.46 -24.33
N ALA A 232 -46.27 9.11 -23.72
CA ALA A 232 -44.98 9.50 -24.32
C ALA A 232 -45.13 10.55 -25.43
N GLU A 233 -44.52 11.75 -25.27
CA GLU A 233 -43.63 12.40 -26.24
C GLU A 233 -43.14 13.77 -25.71
N GLU A 234 -41.94 14.14 -26.18
CA GLU A 234 -41.19 15.39 -26.10
C GLU A 234 -42.00 16.70 -26.19
N ALA A 235 -41.49 17.74 -25.53
CA ALA A 235 -41.65 19.12 -25.98
C ALA A 235 -40.44 19.95 -25.55
N ASP A 236 -39.51 20.14 -26.49
CA ASP A 236 -38.68 21.33 -26.62
C ASP A 236 -39.55 22.49 -27.15
N VAL A 237 -39.12 23.75 -26.99
CA VAL A 237 -39.41 25.00 -27.77
C VAL A 237 -39.41 26.25 -26.84
N VAL A 238 -38.34 27.05 -26.94
CA VAL A 238 -38.23 28.50 -27.32
C VAL A 238 -37.01 29.10 -26.61
#